data_AF-A0A392TKH1-F1
#
_entry.id   AF-A0A392TKH1-F1
#
_cell.length_a   1.000
_cell.length_b   1.000
_cell.length_c   1.000
_cell.angle_alpha   90.00
_cell.angle_beta   90.00
_cell.angle_gamma   90.00
#
_symmetry.space_group_name_H-M   'P 1'
#
loop_
_entity.id
_entity.type
_entity.pdbx_description
1 polymer ?
#
loop_
_entity_poly.entity_id
_entity_poly.type
_entity_poly.pdbx_seq_one_letter_code
_entity_poly.pdbx_strand_id
1 'polypeptide(L)' 'MLPSHDEIRAAVIALNKDSAPGPDGFGTFFYQHYWDIVKKDVINAML' A
#
# COMPACT_ATOMS: atom_id res chain seq x y z
N MET A 1 -6.83 5.32 17.48
CA MET A 1 -6.01 4.10 17.45
C MET A 1 -5.38 4.04 16.08
N LEU A 2 -4.05 3.93 16.00
CA LEU A 2 -3.36 3.80 14.72
C LEU A 2 -3.37 2.33 14.30
N PRO A 3 -3.48 2.03 12.99
CA PRO A 3 -3.39 0.66 12.51
C PRO A 3 -1.99 0.11 12.77
N SER A 4 -1.92 -1.18 13.13
CA SER A 4 -0.67 -1.94 13.18
C SER A 4 -0.07 -2.08 11.79
N HIS A 5 1.24 -2.35 11.72
CA HIS A 5 1.91 -2.59 10.45
C HIS A 5 1.30 -3.76 9.66
N ASP A 6 0.80 -4.77 10.36
CA ASP A 6 0.15 -5.93 9.75
C ASP A 6 -1.22 -5.58 9.18
N GLU A 7 -2.00 -4.71 9.86
CA GLU A 7 -3.27 -4.19 9.33
C GLU A 7 -3.05 -3.33 8.08
N ILE A 8 -2.02 -2.47 8.08
CA ILE A 8 -1.66 -1.67 6.90
C ILE A 8 -1.28 -2.60 5.73
N ARG A 9 -0.47 -3.63 5.98
CA ARG A 9 -0.08 -4.60 4.96
C ARG A 9 -1.29 -5.36 4.40
N ALA A 10 -2.17 -5.84 5.29
CA ALA A 10 -3.36 -6.59 4.91
C ALA A 10 -4.28 -5.73 4.02
N ALA A 11 -4.45 -4.44 4.36
CA ALA A 11 -5.21 -3.50 3.56
C ALA A 11 -4.60 -3.33 2.15
N VAL A 12 -3.28 -3.15 2.04
CA VAL A 12 -2.59 -2.99 0.74
C VAL A 12 -2.73 -4.24 -0.14
N ILE A 13 -2.66 -5.44 0.44
CA ILE A 13 -2.84 -6.71 -0.28
C ILE A 13 -4.30 -6.91 -0.73
N ALA A 14 -5.26 -6.44 0.06
CA ALA A 14 -6.69 -6.59 -0.24
C ALA A 14 -7.19 -5.66 -1.36
N LEU A 15 -6.42 -4.64 -1.73
CA LEU A 15 -6.79 -3.70 -2.80
C LEU A 15 -6.84 -4.41 -4.17
N ASN A 16 -7.79 -3.98 -5.01
CA ASN A 16 -7.97 -4.52 -6.35
C ASN A 16 -6.77 -4.17 -7.25
N LYS A 17 -6.08 -5.20 -7.76
CA LYS A 17 -4.91 -5.08 -8.63
C LYS A 17 -5.19 -4.36 -9.94
N ASP A 18 -6.40 -4.49 -10.46
CA ASP A 18 -6.82 -3.92 -11.75
C ASP A 18 -7.48 -2.55 -11.58
N SER A 19 -7.35 -1.94 -10.40
CA SER A 19 -7.85 -0.58 -10.18
C SER A 19 -7.06 0.45 -10.99
N ALA A 20 -7.75 1.49 -11.43
CA ALA A 20 -7.11 2.59 -12.13
C ALA A 20 -6.04 3.24 -11.24
N PRO A 21 -4.88 3.62 -11.80
CA PRO A 21 -3.83 4.30 -11.05
C PRO A 21 -4.33 5.63 -10.48
N GLY A 22 -3.78 6.01 -9.32
CA GLY A 22 -4.05 7.31 -8.73
C GLY A 22 -3.47 8.47 -9.58
N PRO A 23 -3.66 9.72 -9.13
CA PRO A 23 -3.02 10.89 -9.74
C PRO A 23 -1.48 10.83 -9.76
N ASP A 24 -0.90 9.97 -8.93
CA ASP A 24 0.54 9.66 -8.87
C ASP A 24 1.03 8.74 -10.02
N GLY A 25 0.10 8.16 -10.79
CA GLY A 25 0.41 7.22 -11.87
C GLY A 25 0.71 5.79 -11.39
N PHE A 26 0.65 5.51 -10.08
CA PHE A 26 0.92 4.19 -9.52
C PHE A 26 -0.38 3.46 -9.20
N GLY A 27 -0.59 2.32 -9.87
CA GLY A 27 -1.68 1.40 -9.54
C GLY A 27 -1.38 0.58 -8.29
N THR A 28 -2.41 -0.07 -7.75
CA THR A 28 -2.28 -0.95 -6.58
C THR A 28 -1.21 -2.03 -6.74
N PHE A 29 -1.04 -2.54 -7.97
CA PHE A 29 0.00 -3.51 -8.29
C PHE A 29 1.40 -3.06 -7.86
N PHE A 30 1.73 -1.78 -7.99
CA PHE A 30 3.03 -1.24 -7.57
C PHE A 30 3.27 -1.47 -6.07
N TYR A 31 2.33 -1.06 -5.23
CA TYR A 31 2.44 -1.17 -3.77
C TYR A 31 2.46 -2.62 -3.28
N GLN A 32 1.76 -3.52 -3.98
CA GLN A 32 1.78 -4.95 -3.65
C GLN A 32 3.07 -5.64 -4.10
N HIS A 33 3.53 -5.36 -5.32
CA HIS A 33 4.70 -6.02 -5.90
C HIS A 33 6.01 -5.54 -5.26
N TYR A 34 6.13 -4.23 -5.00
CA TYR A 34 7.34 -3.63 -4.43
C TYR A 34 7.22 -3.39 -2.91
N TRP A 35 6.29 -4.08 -2.23
CA TRP A 35 6.03 -3.90 -0.80
C TRP A 35 7.31 -3.90 0.05
N ASP A 36 8.24 -4.83 -0.19
CA ASP A 36 9.46 -4.92 0.62
C ASP A 36 10.40 -3.71 0.48
N ILE A 37 10.26 -2.94 -0.61
CA ILE A 37 10.97 -1.69 -0.84
C ILE A 37 10.21 -0.52 -0.20
N VAL A 38 8.91 -0.40 -0.49
CA VAL A 38 8.12 0.81 -0.14
C VAL A 38 7.41 0.77 1.21
N LYS A 39 7.38 -0.39 1.90
CA LYS A 39 6.61 -0.59 3.14
C LYS A 39 6.88 0.45 4.22
N LYS A 40 8.12 0.91 4.35
CA LYS A 40 8.49 1.91 5.37
C LYS A 40 7.81 3.24 5.10
N ASP A 41 7.84 3.70 3.86
CA ASP A 41 7.25 4.96 3.46
C ASP A 41 5.72 4.90 3.55
N VAL A 42 5.12 3.78 3.13
CA VAL A 42 3.67 3.55 3.22
C VAL A 42 3.20 3.55 4.68
N ILE A 43 3.92 2.86 5.57
CA ILE A 43 3.60 2.83 7.00
C ILE A 43 3.73 4.23 7.61
N ASN A 44 4.83 4.93 7.33
CA ASN A 44 5.06 6.28 7.86
C ASN A 44 4.02 7.30 7.36
N ALA A 45 3.45 7.11 6.17
CA ALA A 45 2.38 7.98 5.65
C ALA A 45 1.01 7.74 6.32
N MET A 46 0.84 6.63 7.04
CA MET A 46 -0.41 6.19 7.68
C MET A 46 -0.40 6.35 9.21
N LEU A 47 0.73 6.78 9.77
CA LEU A 47 0.96 7.02 11.20
C LEU A 47 1.05 8.52 11.49
#